data_AF-A0A7X7PS77-F1
#
_entry.id   AF-A0A7X7PS77-F1
#
_cell.length_a   1.000
_cell.length_b   1.000
_cell.length_c   1.000
_cell.angle_alpha   90.00
_cell.angle_beta   90.00
_cell.angle_gamma   90.00
#
_symmetry.space_group_name_H-M   'P 1'
#
loop_
_entity.id
_entity.type
_entity.pdbx_description
1 polymer ?
#
loop_
_entity_poly.entity_id
_entity_poly.type
_entity_poly.pdbx_seq_one_letter_code
_entity_poly.pdbx_strand_id
1 'polypeptide(L)'
;MDNPPRRPHRSDDPQAVGAQPPDQEALLRPGGHFQVATQYRRDAMSPHWLDWEHMPPTYKVYRDVPLVPLPPPVGVGIGGRGGEGVPDAVLPDAGLWRSIAQRRSNRDFGGQALSLNDLSILLWASTGITATSGQYLRAAPSAGALYPIETYVVAHHVDGLEQGIYHYRLVGTDERGRVTREGGHALERLHAADMRRLVAAAALDQDIAAECAAVFTWTAVFARSVWKYRQRAYRYVYLDAGHVAQNLLLAATGLDLVACPIAAFYDDEVGQMLGVDGETEAPLYMAAVGRK
;
A
#
# COMPACT_ATOMS: atom_id res chain seq x y z
N MET A 1 61.20 -35.09 -22.26
CA MET A 1 60.29 -36.07 -21.64
C MET A 1 59.01 -35.34 -21.27
N ASP A 2 57.89 -35.94 -21.62
CA ASP A 2 56.52 -35.41 -21.75
C ASP A 2 55.77 -35.09 -20.43
N ASN A 3 55.01 -33.97 -20.48
CA ASN A 3 53.71 -33.61 -19.87
C ASN A 3 53.47 -33.74 -18.33
N PRO A 4 52.42 -33.10 -17.72
CA PRO A 4 51.42 -32.12 -18.20
C PRO A 4 51.15 -30.93 -17.19
N PRO A 5 50.17 -30.01 -17.43
CA PRO A 5 49.98 -28.78 -16.65
C PRO A 5 49.06 -28.92 -15.41
N ARG A 6 49.14 -27.91 -14.52
CA ARG A 6 48.46 -27.76 -13.22
C ARG A 6 46.93 -27.94 -13.25
N ARG A 7 46.36 -28.44 -12.14
CA ARG A 7 44.98 -28.15 -11.71
C ARG A 7 44.93 -27.75 -10.23
N PRO A 8 44.04 -26.83 -9.82
CA PRO A 8 43.83 -26.48 -8.42
C PRO A 8 43.02 -27.56 -7.69
N HIS A 9 43.29 -27.67 -6.38
CA HIS A 9 42.56 -28.52 -5.44
C HIS A 9 41.08 -28.10 -5.38
N ARG A 10 40.16 -29.03 -5.70
CA ARG A 10 38.79 -29.01 -5.17
C ARG A 10 38.88 -29.55 -3.74
N SER A 11 38.41 -28.76 -2.77
CA SER A 11 38.02 -29.28 -1.46
C SER A 11 36.58 -29.79 -1.57
N ASP A 12 36.40 -31.06 -1.26
CA ASP A 12 35.09 -31.69 -1.09
C ASP A 12 34.40 -31.10 0.14
N ASP A 13 33.36 -30.31 -0.08
CA ASP A 13 32.37 -30.01 0.96
C ASP A 13 31.04 -30.68 0.56
N PRO A 14 30.68 -31.82 1.18
CA PRO A 14 29.47 -32.56 0.85
C PRO A 14 28.28 -32.05 1.67
N GLN A 15 27.93 -30.76 1.57
CA GLN A 15 26.63 -30.23 2.01
C GLN A 15 26.14 -29.05 1.14
N ALA A 16 26.20 -29.19 -0.18
CA ALA A 16 25.26 -28.49 -1.05
C ALA A 16 23.96 -29.32 -1.09
N VAL A 17 23.03 -29.04 -0.18
CA VAL A 17 21.65 -29.52 -0.30
C VAL A 17 21.11 -28.94 -1.60
N GLY A 18 21.11 -29.77 -2.65
CA GLY A 18 20.53 -29.42 -3.93
C GLY A 18 19.09 -29.00 -3.70
N ALA A 19 18.78 -27.74 -4.00
CA ALA A 19 17.41 -27.33 -4.23
C ALA A 19 16.88 -28.29 -5.31
N GLN A 20 15.95 -29.17 -4.93
CA GLN A 20 15.27 -29.98 -5.93
C GLN A 20 14.67 -29.01 -6.94
N PRO A 21 14.89 -29.23 -8.25
CA PRO A 21 14.23 -28.40 -9.26
C PRO A 21 12.73 -28.45 -8.96
N PRO A 22 12.02 -27.30 -9.01
CA PRO A 22 10.59 -27.27 -8.72
C PRO A 22 9.89 -28.31 -9.58
N ASP A 23 9.01 -29.07 -8.94
CA ASP A 23 8.19 -30.09 -9.59
C ASP A 23 7.65 -29.53 -10.92
N GLN A 24 7.89 -30.24 -12.03
CA GLN A 24 7.48 -29.79 -13.36
C GLN A 24 5.97 -29.52 -13.42
N GLU A 25 5.17 -30.19 -12.60
CA GLU A 25 3.73 -29.92 -12.48
C GLU A 25 3.43 -28.59 -11.78
N ALA A 26 4.24 -28.18 -10.79
CA ALA A 26 4.13 -26.89 -10.12
C ALA A 26 4.46 -25.70 -11.05
N LEU A 27 5.38 -25.91 -12.00
CA LEU A 27 5.69 -24.93 -13.05
C LEU A 27 4.56 -24.76 -14.08
N LEU A 28 3.75 -25.80 -14.31
CA LEU A 28 2.62 -25.76 -15.26
C LEU A 28 1.40 -25.00 -14.71
N ARG A 29 1.30 -24.80 -13.39
CA ARG A 29 0.23 -24.00 -12.74
C ARG A 29 0.77 -23.21 -11.54
N PRO A 30 1.51 -22.10 -11.79
CA PRO A 30 1.96 -21.22 -10.71
C PRO A 30 0.79 -20.82 -9.80
N GLY A 31 0.98 -21.00 -8.49
CA GLY A 31 -0.06 -20.73 -7.49
C GLY A 31 -1.15 -21.80 -7.35
N GLY A 32 -1.18 -22.85 -8.17
CA GLY A 32 -2.18 -23.93 -8.10
C GLY A 32 -2.22 -24.63 -6.74
N HIS A 33 -1.05 -24.99 -6.20
CA HIS A 33 -0.95 -25.57 -4.86
C HIS A 33 -1.49 -24.62 -3.78
N PHE A 34 -1.13 -23.33 -3.84
CA PHE A 34 -1.68 -22.32 -2.92
C PHE A 34 -3.21 -22.23 -3.02
N GLN A 35 -3.76 -22.25 -4.23
CA GLN A 35 -5.22 -22.19 -4.44
C GLN A 35 -5.93 -23.44 -3.88
N VAL A 36 -5.34 -24.62 -4.01
CA VAL A 36 -5.92 -25.85 -3.45
C VAL A 36 -5.76 -25.90 -1.93
N ALA A 37 -4.58 -25.54 -1.41
CA ALA A 37 -4.25 -25.62 0.02
C ALA A 37 -5.01 -24.61 0.88
N THR A 38 -5.45 -23.48 0.32
CA THR A 38 -6.14 -22.43 1.07
C THR A 38 -7.64 -22.37 0.84
N GLN A 39 -8.24 -23.33 0.12
CA GLN A 39 -9.70 -23.38 -0.08
C GLN A 39 -10.45 -23.87 1.17
N TYR A 40 -11.72 -23.48 1.32
CA TYR A 40 -12.59 -24.07 2.33
C TYR A 40 -13.22 -25.36 1.83
N ARG A 41 -13.19 -26.39 2.67
CA ARG A 41 -13.80 -27.71 2.42
C ARG A 41 -14.71 -28.03 3.59
N ARG A 42 -16.01 -28.23 3.32
CA ARG A 42 -17.02 -28.46 4.38
C ARG A 42 -16.65 -29.64 5.29
N ASP A 43 -16.03 -30.66 4.71
CA ASP A 43 -15.56 -31.90 5.33
C ASP A 43 -14.20 -31.79 6.05
N ALA A 44 -13.47 -30.69 5.88
CA ALA A 44 -12.11 -30.52 6.40
C ALA A 44 -11.88 -29.17 7.10
N MET A 45 -12.95 -28.53 7.60
CA MET A 45 -12.81 -27.33 8.43
C MET A 45 -12.44 -27.73 9.86
N SER A 46 -11.19 -27.47 10.26
CA SER A 46 -10.76 -27.62 11.64
C SER A 46 -10.99 -26.32 12.42
N PRO A 47 -11.54 -26.38 13.66
CA PRO A 47 -11.57 -25.23 14.53
C PRO A 47 -10.16 -24.71 14.79
N HIS A 48 -10.02 -23.40 14.89
CA HIS A 48 -8.83 -22.79 15.48
C HIS A 48 -9.21 -21.64 16.40
N TRP A 49 -8.36 -21.40 17.37
CA TRP A 49 -8.48 -20.30 18.32
C TRP A 49 -7.54 -19.17 17.92
N LEU A 50 -7.93 -17.94 18.27
CA LEU A 50 -7.14 -16.75 18.03
C LEU A 50 -6.30 -16.44 19.26
N ASP A 51 -5.03 -16.16 19.04
CA ASP A 51 -4.10 -15.72 20.07
C ASP A 51 -4.21 -14.20 20.22
N TRP A 52 -5.16 -13.75 21.05
CA TRP A 52 -5.43 -12.33 21.24
C TRP A 52 -4.28 -11.58 21.93
N GLU A 53 -3.41 -12.29 22.66
CA GLU A 53 -2.25 -11.69 23.33
C GLU A 53 -1.22 -11.20 22.30
N HIS A 54 -1.08 -11.92 21.19
CA HIS A 54 -0.14 -11.60 20.11
C HIS A 54 -0.82 -11.01 18.86
N MET A 55 -1.99 -10.38 19.00
CA MET A 55 -2.64 -9.70 17.89
C MET A 55 -1.79 -8.50 17.42
N PRO A 56 -1.36 -8.45 16.14
CA PRO A 56 -0.54 -7.35 15.66
C PRO A 56 -1.31 -6.01 15.65
N PRO A 57 -0.64 -4.88 15.91
CA PRO A 57 -1.26 -3.57 15.79
C PRO A 57 -1.66 -3.31 14.33
N THR A 58 -2.83 -2.68 14.15
CA THR A 58 -3.39 -2.36 12.82
C THR A 58 -2.94 -1.01 12.28
N TYR A 59 -2.04 -0.31 12.97
CA TYR A 59 -1.47 0.97 12.56
C TYR A 59 0.05 0.93 12.65
N LYS A 60 0.71 1.48 11.63
CA LYS A 60 2.14 1.79 11.64
C LYS A 60 2.32 3.28 11.93
N VAL A 61 3.35 3.61 12.68
CA VAL A 61 3.72 5.00 13.02
C VAL A 61 5.24 5.08 13.00
N TYR A 62 5.78 6.01 12.22
CA TYR A 62 7.20 6.34 12.26
C TYR A 62 7.44 7.41 13.33
N ARG A 63 8.34 7.11 14.27
CA ARG A 63 8.72 8.05 15.34
C ARG A 63 9.87 8.93 14.87
N ASP A 64 9.95 10.12 15.46
CA ASP A 64 11.08 11.04 15.28
C ASP A 64 11.32 11.49 13.81
N VAL A 65 10.28 11.42 12.99
CA VAL A 65 10.28 11.94 11.61
C VAL A 65 9.40 13.20 11.50
N PRO A 66 9.71 14.13 10.58
CA PRO A 66 8.88 15.31 10.35
C PRO A 66 7.45 14.92 9.99
N LEU A 67 6.49 15.51 10.69
CA LEU A 67 5.05 15.31 10.47
C LEU A 67 4.47 16.50 9.70
N VAL A 68 3.74 16.22 8.63
CA VAL A 68 2.99 17.22 7.85
C VAL A 68 1.50 16.94 8.02
N PRO A 69 0.76 17.75 8.81
CA PRO A 69 -0.69 17.63 8.92
C PRO A 69 -1.35 17.85 7.56
N LEU A 70 -2.33 17.02 7.21
CA LEU A 70 -3.12 17.23 6.01
C LEU A 70 -4.34 18.10 6.33
N PRO A 71 -4.79 18.95 5.40
CA PRO A 71 -6.07 19.62 5.55
C PRO A 71 -7.16 18.55 5.71
N PRO A 72 -8.14 18.75 6.61
CA PRO A 72 -9.22 17.79 6.75
C PRO A 72 -9.90 17.58 5.40
N PRO A 73 -10.35 16.36 5.09
CA PRO A 73 -11.12 16.10 3.88
C PRO A 73 -12.54 16.65 4.15
N VAL A 74 -12.70 17.97 4.04
CA VAL A 74 -13.97 18.63 4.28
C VAL A 74 -14.96 18.21 3.18
N GLY A 75 -16.24 18.05 3.53
CA GLY A 75 -17.32 17.86 2.54
C GLY A 75 -17.74 16.45 2.22
N VAL A 76 -17.16 15.44 2.88
CA VAL A 76 -17.48 14.04 2.57
C VAL A 76 -18.81 13.57 3.19
N GLY A 77 -19.62 14.48 3.75
CA GLY A 77 -20.90 14.10 4.34
C GLY A 77 -20.77 12.97 5.37
N ILE A 78 -19.67 12.92 6.14
CA ILE A 78 -19.56 12.03 7.31
C ILE A 78 -20.36 12.67 8.45
N GLY A 79 -21.64 12.93 8.17
CA GLY A 79 -22.66 13.18 9.16
C GLY A 79 -22.95 11.86 9.86
N GLY A 80 -22.13 11.55 10.86
CA GLY A 80 -22.70 10.85 12.01
C GLY A 80 -23.93 11.64 12.43
N ARG A 81 -25.06 10.95 12.64
CA ARG A 81 -26.20 11.54 13.34
C ARG A 81 -25.67 12.07 14.69
N GLY A 82 -25.35 13.37 14.78
CA GLY A 82 -25.00 14.05 16.05
C GLY A 82 -23.63 14.71 16.19
N GLY A 83 -22.94 15.16 15.14
CA GLY A 83 -21.70 15.97 15.30
C GLY A 83 -21.89 17.43 14.89
N GLU A 84 -21.69 18.36 15.82
CA GLU A 84 -21.81 19.81 15.61
C GLU A 84 -20.75 20.38 14.64
N GLY A 85 -21.24 21.14 13.66
CA GLY A 85 -20.63 22.32 13.05
C GLY A 85 -19.14 22.32 12.68
N VAL A 86 -18.83 21.95 11.44
CA VAL A 86 -17.68 22.50 10.69
C VAL A 86 -18.22 22.98 9.34
N PRO A 87 -17.93 24.21 8.88
CA PRO A 87 -18.55 24.79 7.69
C PRO A 87 -18.26 23.98 6.42
N ASP A 88 -19.30 23.89 5.58
CA ASP A 88 -19.35 23.18 4.30
C ASP A 88 -18.25 23.62 3.33
N ALA A 89 -17.11 22.93 3.30
CA ALA A 89 -16.36 22.81 2.05
C ALA A 89 -16.84 21.53 1.37
N VAL A 90 -17.73 21.69 0.38
CA VAL A 90 -18.34 20.63 -0.43
C VAL A 90 -17.23 19.87 -1.17
N LEU A 91 -17.16 18.53 -1.03
CA LEU A 91 -16.36 17.72 -1.96
C LEU A 91 -16.83 18.03 -3.38
N PRO A 92 -15.94 18.16 -4.38
CA PRO A 92 -16.39 18.34 -5.75
C PRO A 92 -17.37 17.22 -6.12
N ASP A 93 -18.62 17.59 -6.38
CA ASP A 93 -19.69 16.67 -6.76
C ASP A 93 -19.45 16.18 -8.19
N ALA A 94 -18.47 15.29 -8.35
CA ALA A 94 -18.34 14.53 -9.58
C ALA A 94 -19.47 13.50 -9.69
N GLY A 95 -20.03 13.05 -8.57
CA GLY A 95 -20.99 11.95 -8.50
C GLY A 95 -20.32 10.58 -8.71
N LEU A 96 -20.52 9.66 -7.75
CA LEU A 96 -19.92 8.31 -7.78
C LEU A 96 -20.09 7.59 -9.13
N TRP A 97 -21.28 7.69 -9.72
CA TRP A 97 -21.60 7.04 -11.00
C TRP A 97 -20.79 7.60 -12.16
N ARG A 98 -20.51 8.90 -12.17
CA ARG A 98 -19.62 9.53 -13.16
C ARG A 98 -18.21 9.01 -12.99
N SER A 99 -17.68 8.99 -11.75
CA SER A 99 -16.33 8.47 -11.49
C SER A 99 -16.19 7.03 -11.96
N ILE A 100 -17.16 6.16 -11.66
CA ILE A 100 -17.15 4.77 -12.13
C ILE A 100 -17.18 4.69 -13.66
N ALA A 101 -18.05 5.47 -14.33
CA ALA A 101 -18.20 5.43 -15.78
C ALA A 101 -16.96 5.96 -16.52
N GLN A 102 -16.36 7.04 -16.00
CA GLN A 102 -15.28 7.78 -16.66
C GLN A 102 -13.87 7.30 -16.29
N ARG A 103 -13.70 6.57 -15.17
CA ARG A 103 -12.39 6.11 -14.72
C ARG A 103 -11.67 5.33 -15.81
N ARG A 104 -10.49 5.79 -16.18
CA ARG A 104 -9.57 5.13 -17.12
C ARG A 104 -8.16 5.22 -16.57
N SER A 105 -7.31 4.26 -16.94
CA SER A 105 -5.88 4.36 -16.66
C SER A 105 -5.27 5.30 -17.69
N ASN A 106 -4.93 6.51 -17.27
CA ASN A 106 -4.32 7.51 -18.15
C ASN A 106 -2.87 7.73 -17.72
N ARG A 107 -1.99 7.79 -18.72
CA ARG A 107 -0.54 7.85 -18.58
C ARG A 107 0.03 9.22 -18.96
N ASP A 108 -0.81 10.13 -19.42
CA ASP A 108 -0.45 11.49 -19.78
C ASP A 108 -0.67 12.43 -18.60
N PHE A 109 0.43 12.93 -18.04
CA PHE A 109 0.46 13.82 -16.89
C PHE A 109 0.97 15.20 -17.36
N GLY A 110 0.12 16.22 -17.31
CA GLY A 110 0.39 17.59 -17.80
C GLY A 110 1.41 18.39 -16.98
N GLY A 111 2.20 17.74 -16.12
CA GLY A 111 3.27 18.34 -15.32
C GLY A 111 2.83 19.28 -14.18
N GLN A 112 1.55 19.61 -14.08
CA GLN A 112 1.02 20.50 -13.03
C GLN A 112 1.07 19.84 -11.64
N ALA A 113 1.24 20.67 -10.61
CA ALA A 113 1.22 20.24 -9.23
C ALA A 113 -0.17 19.73 -8.80
N LEU A 114 -0.19 18.78 -7.88
CA LEU A 114 -1.37 18.53 -7.06
C LEU A 114 -1.43 19.57 -5.94
N SER A 115 -2.63 20.01 -5.56
CA SER A 115 -2.75 20.75 -4.30
C SER A 115 -2.59 19.79 -3.12
N LEU A 116 -2.16 20.29 -1.95
CA LEU A 116 -2.15 19.50 -0.72
C LEU A 116 -3.54 18.95 -0.36
N ASN A 117 -4.60 19.68 -0.74
CA ASN A 117 -5.99 19.25 -0.55
C ASN A 117 -6.36 18.07 -1.46
N ASP A 118 -5.93 18.07 -2.73
CA ASP A 118 -6.13 16.93 -3.63
C ASP A 118 -5.47 15.68 -3.03
N LEU A 119 -4.21 15.81 -2.59
CA LEU A 119 -3.48 14.70 -1.95
C LEU A 119 -4.20 14.21 -0.68
N SER A 120 -4.69 15.12 0.16
CA SER A 120 -5.47 14.80 1.36
C SER A 120 -6.72 13.97 1.02
N ILE A 121 -7.52 14.42 0.05
CA ILE A 121 -8.75 13.73 -0.36
C ILE A 121 -8.43 12.35 -0.93
N LEU A 122 -7.39 12.24 -1.76
CA LEU A 122 -6.93 10.96 -2.34
C LEU A 122 -6.54 9.95 -1.25
N LEU A 123 -5.76 10.37 -0.25
CA LEU A 123 -5.35 9.54 0.88
C LEU A 123 -6.54 9.11 1.74
N TRP A 124 -7.43 10.05 2.05
CA TRP A 124 -8.63 9.77 2.83
C TRP A 124 -9.57 8.81 2.09
N ALA A 125 -9.81 9.02 0.79
CA ALA A 125 -10.68 8.14 0.01
C ALA A 125 -10.11 6.72 -0.11
N SER A 126 -8.79 6.61 -0.22
CA SER A 126 -8.10 5.32 -0.34
C SER A 126 -8.23 4.47 0.93
N THR A 127 -7.95 5.05 2.11
CA THR A 127 -7.87 4.27 3.36
C THR A 127 -8.24 5.05 4.63
N GLY A 128 -8.62 6.32 4.52
CA GLY A 128 -8.96 7.19 5.65
C GLY A 128 -10.09 6.66 6.53
N ILE A 129 -10.12 7.14 7.78
CA ILE A 129 -11.11 6.69 8.77
C ILE A 129 -12.48 7.30 8.45
N THR A 130 -13.51 6.46 8.36
CA THR A 130 -14.89 6.85 8.02
C THR A 130 -15.90 6.63 9.14
N ALA A 131 -15.63 5.71 10.07
CA ALA A 131 -16.51 5.45 11.20
C ALA A 131 -15.74 4.85 12.39
N THR A 132 -16.44 4.70 13.52
CA THR A 132 -15.94 4.01 14.71
C THR A 132 -16.96 2.95 15.12
N SER A 133 -16.53 1.69 15.26
CA SER A 133 -17.36 0.57 15.73
C SER A 133 -16.47 -0.46 16.41
N GLY A 134 -16.22 -0.30 17.71
CA GLY A 134 -15.22 -1.07 18.48
C GLY A 134 -13.75 -0.81 18.09
N GLN A 135 -13.52 -0.34 16.85
CA GLN A 135 -12.28 0.12 16.27
C GLN A 135 -12.58 1.17 15.17
N TYR A 136 -11.57 1.82 14.61
CA TYR A 136 -11.78 2.71 13.46
C TYR A 136 -12.00 1.92 12.18
N LEU A 137 -13.09 2.22 11.49
CA LEU A 137 -13.39 1.70 10.16
C LEU A 137 -12.81 2.63 9.10
N ARG A 138 -12.33 2.05 8.00
CA ARG A 138 -11.66 2.75 6.91
C ARG A 138 -12.53 2.83 5.66
N ALA A 139 -12.18 3.73 4.74
CA ALA A 139 -12.84 3.89 3.45
C ALA A 139 -12.75 2.63 2.59
N ALA A 140 -11.61 1.94 2.61
CA ALA A 140 -11.48 0.61 2.04
C ALA A 140 -11.92 -0.47 3.04
N PRO A 141 -12.74 -1.44 2.61
CA PRO A 141 -12.99 -2.63 3.41
C PRO A 141 -11.72 -3.49 3.54
N SER A 142 -11.67 -4.30 4.59
CA SER A 142 -10.59 -5.26 4.82
C SER A 142 -11.15 -6.55 5.42
N ALA A 143 -10.62 -7.70 5.01
CA ALA A 143 -11.02 -8.98 5.58
C ALA A 143 -10.84 -8.99 7.11
N GLY A 144 -11.95 -9.14 7.84
CA GLY A 144 -11.95 -9.14 9.30
C GLY A 144 -11.59 -7.80 9.93
N ALA A 145 -11.56 -6.71 9.16
CA ALA A 145 -11.12 -5.39 9.58
C ALA A 145 -9.71 -5.40 10.22
N LEU A 146 -8.79 -6.15 9.61
CA LEU A 146 -7.39 -6.31 10.07
C LEU A 146 -6.43 -5.30 9.42
N TYR A 147 -6.85 -4.68 8.31
CA TYR A 147 -6.15 -3.57 7.64
C TYR A 147 -4.65 -3.83 7.43
N PRO A 148 -4.29 -4.84 6.62
CA PRO A 148 -2.90 -5.18 6.35
C PRO A 148 -2.16 -4.13 5.53
N ILE A 149 -2.90 -3.28 4.80
CA ILE A 149 -2.33 -2.36 3.81
C ILE A 149 -1.85 -1.07 4.45
N GLU A 150 -0.57 -0.74 4.24
CA GLU A 150 -0.01 0.60 4.50
C GLU A 150 0.04 1.41 3.21
N THR A 151 0.02 2.74 3.33
CA THR A 151 0.04 3.65 2.19
C THR A 151 1.22 4.60 2.29
N TYR A 152 2.07 4.57 1.26
CA TYR A 152 3.19 5.48 1.08
C TYR A 152 2.93 6.35 -0.14
N VAL A 153 3.51 7.55 -0.13
CA VAL A 153 3.45 8.50 -1.23
C VAL A 153 4.87 8.94 -1.55
N VAL A 154 5.29 8.72 -2.79
CA VAL A 154 6.46 9.38 -3.36
C VAL A 154 5.95 10.68 -3.99
N ALA A 155 6.20 11.82 -3.33
CA ALA A 155 5.70 13.12 -3.75
C ALA A 155 6.74 13.82 -4.65
N HIS A 156 6.33 14.20 -5.85
CA HIS A 156 7.19 14.83 -6.86
C HIS A 156 6.84 16.30 -7.11
N HIS A 157 5.55 16.63 -7.13
CA HIS A 157 5.06 17.97 -7.39
C HIS A 157 3.72 18.18 -6.68
N VAL A 158 3.78 18.53 -5.40
CA VAL A 158 2.61 18.80 -4.56
C VAL A 158 2.81 20.16 -3.87
N ASP A 159 1.86 21.07 -4.05
CA ASP A 159 1.95 22.42 -3.49
C ASP A 159 2.03 22.38 -1.97
N GLY A 160 3.05 23.05 -1.41
CA GLY A 160 3.26 23.11 0.03
C GLY A 160 3.85 21.84 0.67
N LEU A 161 4.27 20.85 -0.14
CA LEU A 161 4.94 19.64 0.31
C LEU A 161 6.31 19.52 -0.35
N GLU A 162 7.34 19.22 0.44
CA GLU A 162 8.67 18.93 -0.09
C GLU A 162 8.66 17.63 -0.91
N GLN A 163 9.59 17.50 -1.86
CA GLN A 163 9.75 16.25 -2.60
C GLN A 163 10.32 15.17 -1.68
N GLY A 164 9.81 13.94 -1.82
CA GLY A 164 10.30 12.85 -0.99
C GLY A 164 9.35 11.68 -0.83
N ILE A 165 9.66 10.84 0.16
CA ILE A 165 8.89 9.65 0.51
C ILE A 165 8.16 9.92 1.81
N TYR A 166 6.86 9.65 1.81
CA TYR A 166 5.98 9.86 2.94
C TYR A 166 5.21 8.60 3.27
N HIS A 167 5.02 8.32 4.55
CA HIS A 167 4.06 7.34 5.05
C HIS A 167 2.77 8.05 5.50
N TYR A 168 1.61 7.49 5.16
CA TYR A 168 0.32 8.06 5.56
C TYR A 168 -0.08 7.62 6.97
N ARG A 169 -0.01 8.55 7.92
CA ARG A 169 -0.40 8.34 9.30
C ARG A 169 -1.90 8.50 9.47
N LEU A 170 -2.59 7.40 9.77
CA LEU A 170 -4.04 7.39 10.02
C LEU A 170 -4.45 7.93 11.40
N VAL A 171 -3.61 7.70 12.41
CA VAL A 171 -3.94 7.91 13.82
C VAL A 171 -2.77 8.55 14.57
N GLY A 172 -3.06 9.31 15.62
CA GLY A 172 -2.06 9.68 16.60
C GLY A 172 -2.05 8.72 17.79
N THR A 173 -1.24 9.07 18.77
CA THR A 173 -1.10 8.37 20.04
C THR A 173 -1.08 9.39 21.17
N ASP A 174 -1.85 9.17 22.22
CA ASP A 174 -1.78 10.02 23.41
C ASP A 174 -0.53 9.72 24.26
N GLU A 175 -0.36 10.46 25.35
CA GLU A 175 0.76 10.31 26.30
C GLU A 175 0.89 8.91 26.91
N ARG A 176 -0.19 8.11 26.87
CA ARG A 176 -0.23 6.74 27.39
C ARG A 176 -0.06 5.70 26.28
N GLY A 177 0.24 6.13 25.06
CA GLY A 177 0.40 5.28 23.88
C GLY A 177 -0.92 4.75 23.31
N ARG A 178 -2.07 5.29 23.71
CA ARG A 178 -3.38 4.86 23.18
C ARG A 178 -3.64 5.53 21.85
N VAL A 179 -4.23 4.78 20.92
CA VAL A 179 -4.59 5.28 19.58
C VAL A 179 -5.66 6.37 19.69
N THR A 180 -5.44 7.50 19.00
CA THR A 180 -6.37 8.64 18.94
C THR A 180 -6.54 9.14 17.51
N ARG A 181 -7.58 9.94 17.26
CA ARG A 181 -7.74 10.67 15.99
C ARG A 181 -6.83 11.89 15.91
N GLU A 182 -6.60 12.55 17.03
CA GLU A 182 -5.71 13.71 17.12
C GLU A 182 -4.29 13.33 16.72
N GLY A 183 -3.64 14.12 15.87
CA GLY A 183 -2.33 13.80 15.29
C GLY A 183 -2.35 12.70 14.21
N GLY A 184 -3.53 12.17 13.85
CA GLY A 184 -3.74 11.35 12.65
C GLY A 184 -4.05 12.21 11.42
N HIS A 185 -4.34 11.53 10.30
CA HIS A 185 -4.53 12.16 8.99
C HIS A 185 -3.40 13.13 8.63
N ALA A 186 -2.19 12.58 8.59
CA ALA A 186 -0.96 13.33 8.38
C ALA A 186 0.03 12.51 7.56
N LEU A 187 1.09 13.16 7.06
CA LEU A 187 2.19 12.52 6.37
C LEU A 187 3.43 12.50 7.26
N GLU A 188 4.03 11.34 7.41
CA GLU A 188 5.32 11.13 8.07
C GLU A 188 6.41 11.13 7.00
N ARG A 189 7.29 12.14 6.98
CA ARG A 189 8.34 12.26 5.97
C ARG A 189 9.51 11.33 6.27
N LEU A 190 9.64 10.28 5.49
CA LEU A 190 10.69 9.26 5.65
C LEU A 190 11.99 9.66 4.96
N HIS A 191 11.88 10.34 3.81
CA HIS A 191 13.02 10.78 3.03
C HIS A 191 12.69 12.09 2.30
N ALA A 192 13.65 13.01 2.20
CA ALA A 192 13.49 14.30 1.55
C ALA A 192 14.48 14.41 0.39
N ALA A 193 14.02 14.09 -0.82
CA ALA A 193 14.80 14.11 -2.06
C ALA A 193 13.89 14.03 -3.29
N ASP A 194 14.42 14.39 -4.46
CA ASP A 194 13.78 14.07 -5.73
C ASP A 194 13.93 12.56 -6.01
N MET A 195 12.80 11.85 -6.00
CA MET A 195 12.75 10.40 -6.15
C MET A 195 12.35 9.95 -7.55
N ARG A 196 12.08 10.86 -8.50
CA ARG A 196 11.49 10.55 -9.81
C ARG A 196 12.26 9.47 -10.57
N ARG A 197 13.59 9.59 -10.64
CA ARG A 197 14.44 8.62 -11.33
C ARG A 197 14.44 7.26 -10.65
N LEU A 198 14.49 7.24 -9.31
CA LEU A 198 14.55 5.99 -8.56
C LEU A 198 13.22 5.23 -8.66
N VAL A 199 12.09 5.92 -8.50
CA VAL A 199 10.77 5.27 -8.55
C VAL A 199 10.45 4.75 -9.96
N ALA A 200 10.91 5.43 -11.02
CA ALA A 200 10.76 4.95 -12.39
C ALA A 200 11.62 3.70 -12.66
N ALA A 201 12.89 3.70 -12.25
CA ALA A 201 13.76 2.53 -12.37
C ALA A 201 13.16 1.31 -11.64
N ALA A 202 12.74 1.49 -10.39
CA ALA A 202 12.08 0.44 -9.62
C ALA A 202 10.77 -0.03 -10.27
N ALA A 203 10.07 0.83 -11.00
CA ALA A 203 8.86 0.51 -11.76
C ALA A 203 9.13 -0.03 -13.17
N LEU A 204 10.22 -0.78 -13.38
CA LEU A 204 10.62 -1.31 -14.71
C LEU A 204 10.81 -0.20 -15.77
N ASP A 205 11.46 0.89 -15.38
CA ASP A 205 11.72 2.06 -16.22
C ASP A 205 10.45 2.68 -16.83
N GLN A 206 9.31 2.53 -16.16
CA GLN A 206 8.06 3.13 -16.61
C GLN A 206 8.04 4.63 -16.29
N ASP A 207 8.24 5.46 -17.32
CA ASP A 207 8.29 6.94 -17.23
C ASP A 207 7.10 7.55 -16.50
N ILE A 208 5.92 6.91 -16.56
CA ILE A 208 4.72 7.35 -15.84
C ILE A 208 4.92 7.53 -14.33
N ALA A 209 5.87 6.80 -13.72
CA ALA A 209 6.19 6.93 -12.30
C ALA A 209 7.07 8.16 -12.01
N ALA A 210 7.79 8.69 -13.01
CA ALA A 210 8.58 9.92 -12.91
C ALA A 210 7.81 11.17 -13.35
N GLU A 211 6.91 11.04 -14.33
CA GLU A 211 6.19 12.16 -14.96
C GLU A 211 4.98 12.64 -14.13
N CYS A 212 4.40 11.76 -13.33
CA CYS A 212 3.26 12.10 -12.49
C CYS A 212 3.62 13.09 -11.36
N ALA A 213 2.61 13.58 -10.65
CA ALA A 213 2.80 14.48 -9.51
C ALA A 213 3.10 13.72 -8.21
N ALA A 214 2.56 12.51 -8.06
CA ALA A 214 2.83 11.63 -6.93
C ALA A 214 2.62 10.15 -7.29
N VAL A 215 3.40 9.27 -6.68
CA VAL A 215 3.21 7.80 -6.78
C VAL A 215 2.73 7.27 -5.43
N PHE A 216 1.52 6.74 -5.41
CA PHE A 216 1.00 5.99 -4.28
C PHE A 216 1.56 4.57 -4.33
N THR A 217 2.10 4.09 -3.21
CA THR A 217 2.63 2.73 -3.10
C THR A 217 2.00 2.05 -1.90
N TRP A 218 1.45 0.87 -2.11
CA TRP A 218 0.80 0.07 -1.08
C TRP A 218 1.63 -1.15 -0.77
N THR A 219 1.93 -1.32 0.51
CA THR A 219 2.57 -2.51 1.05
C THR A 219 1.56 -3.33 1.86
N ALA A 220 1.89 -4.57 2.21
CA ALA A 220 1.14 -5.35 3.18
C ALA A 220 2.00 -5.78 4.35
N VAL A 221 1.59 -5.43 5.56
CA VAL A 221 2.08 -6.02 6.81
C VAL A 221 1.38 -7.35 7.01
N PHE A 222 1.99 -8.44 6.52
CA PHE A 222 1.31 -9.74 6.39
C PHE A 222 0.82 -10.29 7.73
N ALA A 223 1.57 -10.06 8.81
CA ALA A 223 1.24 -10.55 10.14
C ALA A 223 -0.19 -10.19 10.59
N ARG A 224 -0.69 -9.00 10.23
CA ARG A 224 -2.04 -8.54 10.60
C ARG A 224 -3.12 -9.48 10.11
N SER A 225 -3.01 -9.95 8.87
CA SER A 225 -3.98 -10.87 8.27
C SER A 225 -3.67 -12.33 8.57
N VAL A 226 -2.38 -12.71 8.62
CA VAL A 226 -1.92 -14.07 8.93
C VAL A 226 -2.38 -14.50 10.33
N TRP A 227 -2.37 -13.59 11.30
CA TRP A 227 -2.86 -13.82 12.66
C TRP A 227 -4.24 -14.50 12.70
N LYS A 228 -5.18 -14.08 11.83
CA LYS A 228 -6.53 -14.65 11.75
C LYS A 228 -6.67 -15.73 10.69
N TYR A 229 -6.09 -15.52 9.51
CA TYR A 229 -6.39 -16.29 8.30
C TYR A 229 -5.27 -17.24 7.86
N ARG A 230 -4.14 -17.28 8.57
CA ARG A 230 -2.98 -18.14 8.26
C ARG A 230 -2.55 -17.96 6.80
N GLN A 231 -2.24 -19.05 6.10
CA GLN A 231 -1.88 -19.03 4.67
C GLN A 231 -2.94 -18.39 3.77
N ARG A 232 -4.23 -18.48 4.13
CA ARG A 232 -5.30 -17.88 3.33
C ARG A 232 -5.26 -16.35 3.34
N ALA A 233 -4.57 -15.74 4.32
CA ALA A 233 -4.37 -14.30 4.41
C ALA A 233 -3.87 -13.67 3.10
N TYR A 234 -3.00 -14.38 2.36
CA TYR A 234 -2.46 -13.88 1.09
C TYR A 234 -3.56 -13.61 0.05
N ARG A 235 -4.66 -14.38 0.02
CA ARG A 235 -5.79 -14.05 -0.85
C ARG A 235 -6.45 -12.73 -0.49
N TYR A 236 -6.50 -12.42 0.81
CA TYR A 236 -7.20 -11.25 1.32
C TYR A 236 -6.35 -9.99 1.21
N VAL A 237 -5.03 -10.05 1.46
CA VAL A 237 -4.16 -8.88 1.32
C VAL A 237 -4.18 -8.33 -0.11
N TYR A 238 -4.20 -9.17 -1.15
CA TYR A 238 -4.30 -8.69 -2.53
C TYR A 238 -5.68 -8.08 -2.85
N LEU A 239 -6.77 -8.63 -2.29
CA LEU A 239 -8.11 -8.04 -2.42
C LEU A 239 -8.18 -6.68 -1.72
N ASP A 240 -7.65 -6.59 -0.50
CA ASP A 240 -7.59 -5.36 0.28
C ASP A 240 -6.78 -4.28 -0.46
N ALA A 241 -5.61 -4.62 -1.02
CA ALA A 241 -4.82 -3.70 -1.85
C ALA A 241 -5.61 -3.22 -3.08
N GLY A 242 -6.34 -4.12 -3.74
CA GLY A 242 -7.22 -3.78 -4.86
C GLY A 242 -8.35 -2.82 -4.48
N HIS A 243 -8.96 -2.98 -3.31
CA HIS A 243 -9.98 -2.06 -2.80
C HIS A 243 -9.41 -0.65 -2.55
N VAL A 244 -8.27 -0.57 -1.86
CA VAL A 244 -7.60 0.71 -1.57
C VAL A 244 -7.24 1.43 -2.86
N ALA A 245 -6.62 0.72 -3.81
CA ALA A 245 -6.24 1.30 -5.09
C ALA A 245 -7.44 1.74 -5.92
N GLN A 246 -8.51 0.93 -5.98
CA GLN A 246 -9.70 1.31 -6.73
C GLN A 246 -10.37 2.57 -6.15
N ASN A 247 -10.38 2.73 -4.83
CA ASN A 247 -10.85 3.97 -4.20
C ASN A 247 -10.00 5.17 -4.64
N LEU A 248 -8.67 5.05 -4.69
CA LEU A 248 -7.78 6.10 -5.22
C LEU A 248 -8.18 6.49 -6.64
N LEU A 249 -8.37 5.52 -7.53
CA LEU A 249 -8.68 5.78 -8.94
C LEU A 249 -10.03 6.50 -9.11
N LEU A 250 -11.03 6.12 -8.32
CA LEU A 250 -12.35 6.77 -8.35
C LEU A 250 -12.30 8.19 -7.77
N ALA A 251 -11.54 8.40 -6.69
CA ALA A 251 -11.31 9.71 -6.10
C ALA A 251 -10.55 10.63 -7.07
N ALA A 252 -9.47 10.15 -7.70
CA ALA A 252 -8.74 10.88 -8.72
C ALA A 252 -9.66 11.28 -9.88
N THR A 253 -10.46 10.34 -10.40
CA THR A 253 -11.44 10.65 -11.46
C THR A 253 -12.47 11.70 -11.00
N GLY A 254 -12.91 11.63 -9.73
CA GLY A 254 -13.85 12.61 -9.18
C GLY A 254 -13.25 14.00 -8.94
N LEU A 255 -11.93 14.10 -8.83
CA LEU A 255 -11.18 15.36 -8.73
C LEU A 255 -10.73 15.88 -10.11
N ASP A 256 -11.21 15.26 -11.20
CA ASP A 256 -10.74 15.49 -12.58
C ASP A 256 -9.21 15.35 -12.72
N LEU A 257 -8.63 14.44 -11.92
CA LEU A 257 -7.23 14.02 -11.99
C LEU A 257 -7.08 12.77 -12.85
N VAL A 258 -5.85 12.48 -13.24
CA VAL A 258 -5.47 11.26 -13.94
C VAL A 258 -4.70 10.33 -13.01
N ALA A 259 -4.94 9.03 -13.15
CA ALA A 259 -4.20 8.02 -12.43
C ALA A 259 -3.96 6.78 -13.30
N CYS A 260 -2.81 6.13 -13.11
CA CYS A 260 -2.47 4.87 -13.74
C CYS A 260 -1.92 3.90 -12.69
N PRO A 261 -2.55 2.74 -12.47
CA PRO A 261 -1.96 1.70 -11.65
C PRO A 261 -0.71 1.09 -12.28
N ILE A 262 0.20 0.65 -11.42
CA ILE A 262 1.47 0.02 -11.75
C ILE A 262 1.60 -1.21 -10.86
N ALA A 263 1.55 -2.40 -11.47
CA ALA A 263 1.71 -3.68 -10.78
C ALA A 263 3.01 -4.40 -11.14
N ALA A 264 3.78 -3.84 -12.07
CA ALA A 264 5.05 -4.40 -12.51
C ALA A 264 6.16 -3.46 -12.04
N PHE A 265 6.92 -3.93 -11.05
CA PHE A 265 8.05 -3.26 -10.42
C PHE A 265 9.00 -4.33 -9.86
N TYR A 266 10.23 -3.95 -9.54
CA TYR A 266 11.16 -4.77 -8.79
C TYR A 266 10.81 -4.68 -7.30
N ASP A 267 10.21 -5.74 -6.74
CA ASP A 267 9.73 -5.77 -5.35
C ASP A 267 10.81 -5.35 -4.34
N ASP A 268 12.03 -5.86 -4.51
CA ASP A 268 13.17 -5.56 -3.62
C ASP A 268 13.61 -4.09 -3.72
N GLU A 269 13.58 -3.49 -4.92
CA GLU A 269 13.98 -2.09 -5.11
C GLU A 269 12.94 -1.13 -4.52
N VAL A 270 11.65 -1.43 -4.70
CA VAL A 270 10.57 -0.68 -4.05
C VAL A 270 10.63 -0.87 -2.53
N GLY A 271 10.90 -2.09 -2.07
CA GLY A 271 11.07 -2.41 -0.66
C GLY A 271 12.20 -1.60 -0.02
N GLN A 272 13.38 -1.62 -0.63
CA GLN A 272 14.53 -0.84 -0.20
C GLN A 272 14.25 0.67 -0.20
N MET A 273 13.59 1.19 -1.25
CA MET A 273 13.21 2.60 -1.34
C MET A 273 12.30 3.02 -0.16
N LEU A 274 11.36 2.17 0.24
CA LEU A 274 10.43 2.46 1.35
C LEU A 274 10.99 2.10 2.74
N GLY A 275 12.12 1.39 2.79
CA GLY A 275 12.69 0.88 4.04
C GLY A 275 11.89 -0.28 4.63
N VAL A 276 11.34 -1.17 3.78
CA VAL A 276 10.65 -2.41 4.18
C VAL A 276 11.41 -3.62 3.67
N ASP A 277 11.25 -4.76 4.33
CA ASP A 277 12.11 -5.95 4.15
C ASP A 277 11.66 -6.93 3.06
N GLY A 278 10.44 -6.79 2.53
CA GLY A 278 9.88 -7.73 1.55
C GLY A 278 9.38 -9.04 2.17
N GLU A 279 9.60 -9.27 3.46
CA GLU A 279 9.23 -10.51 4.16
C GLU A 279 8.08 -10.27 5.16
N THR A 280 8.27 -9.33 6.09
CA THR A 280 7.26 -8.95 7.09
C THR A 280 6.31 -7.89 6.52
N GLU A 281 6.84 -7.00 5.70
CA GLU A 281 6.12 -5.99 4.94
C GLU A 281 6.68 -5.90 3.53
N ALA A 282 5.83 -6.14 2.52
CA ALA A 282 6.24 -6.12 1.12
C ALA A 282 5.38 -5.17 0.27
N PRO A 283 5.95 -4.49 -0.73
CA PRO A 283 5.18 -3.75 -1.72
C PRO A 283 4.30 -4.69 -2.54
N LEU A 284 3.05 -4.29 -2.77
CA LEU A 284 2.07 -5.08 -3.52
C LEU A 284 1.58 -4.38 -4.78
N TYR A 285 1.46 -3.05 -4.74
CA TYR A 285 0.82 -2.29 -5.81
C TYR A 285 1.21 -0.82 -5.76
N MET A 286 1.24 -0.16 -6.93
CA MET A 286 1.52 1.26 -7.06
C MET A 286 0.46 1.95 -7.94
N ALA A 287 0.35 3.27 -7.84
CA ALA A 287 -0.40 4.08 -8.77
C ALA A 287 0.24 5.46 -8.94
N ALA A 288 0.54 5.82 -10.18
CA ALA A 288 0.92 7.18 -10.56
C ALA A 288 -0.33 8.06 -10.59
N VAL A 289 -0.26 9.27 -10.02
CA VAL A 289 -1.35 10.25 -9.97
C VAL A 289 -0.84 11.63 -10.36
N GLY A 290 -1.61 12.36 -11.15
CA GLY A 290 -1.32 13.75 -11.48
C GLY A 290 -2.49 14.46 -12.14
N ARG A 291 -2.22 15.66 -12.66
CA ARG A 291 -3.16 16.41 -13.49
C ARG A 291 -2.93 16.09 -14.96
N LYS A 292 -3.99 16.18 -15.75
CA LYS A 292 -3.87 16.14 -17.21
C LYS A 292 -3.26 17.45 -17.73
#